data_AF-A0A8T9DP73-F1
#
_entry.id   AF-A0A8T9DP73-F1
#
_cell.length_a   1.000
_cell.length_b   1.000
_cell.length_c   1.000
_cell.angle_alpha   90.00
_cell.angle_beta   90.00
_cell.angle_gamma   90.00
#
_symmetry.space_group_name_H-M   'P 1'
#
loop_
_entity.id
_entity.type
_entity.pdbx_description
1 polymer ?
#
loop_
_entity_poly.entity_id
_entity_poly.type
_entity_poly.pdbx_seq_one_letter_code
_entity_poly.pdbx_strand_id
1 'polypeptide(L)'
;MTAVADVSWKNRIVLSVARLWLTARHPVLVARFAVELGYLPNPAAPVRYNELLLWRKIVDRNPLFVTLTDKLAAKVYIRDACPGIAMPETLWCGRDAANIPPGLLTGGVVVKANHGCAMNIFISEGGPDRAAVVRKAGCWQRERYGRRHGEWAYRPIVPAVFVGGDAYTERRQNCHRHQGSCLQRGDIPCLGGG
;
A
#
# COMPACT_ATOMS: atom_id res chain seq x y z
N MET A 1 35.47 10.28 13.04
CA MET A 1 36.30 9.62 12.02
C MET A 1 35.42 8.63 11.26
N THR A 2 34.81 9.05 10.15
CA THR A 2 34.03 8.15 9.30
C THR A 2 35.01 7.44 8.36
N ALA A 3 35.29 6.16 8.63
CA ALA A 3 36.00 5.32 7.69
C ALA A 3 35.17 5.23 6.40
N VAL A 4 35.55 5.99 5.38
CA VAL A 4 35.07 5.75 4.02
C VAL A 4 35.65 4.40 3.66
N ALA A 5 34.83 3.35 3.68
CA ALA A 5 35.23 2.04 3.21
C ALA A 5 35.86 2.24 1.83
N ASP A 6 37.14 1.88 1.69
CA ASP A 6 37.83 2.00 0.41
C ASP A 6 37.26 0.94 -0.53
N VAL A 7 36.17 1.31 -1.21
CA VAL A 7 35.53 0.47 -2.21
C VAL A 7 36.53 0.35 -3.36
N SER A 8 37.25 -0.78 -3.36
CA SER A 8 38.24 -1.17 -4.36
C SER A 8 37.75 -0.84 -5.77
N TRP A 9 38.65 -0.39 -6.63
CA TRP A 9 38.32 0.02 -8.01
C TRP A 9 37.52 -1.06 -8.78
N LYS A 10 37.78 -2.34 -8.50
CA LYS A 10 37.03 -3.49 -9.03
C LYS A 10 35.54 -3.41 -8.65
N ASN A 11 35.23 -3.11 -7.39
CA ASN A 11 33.85 -2.95 -6.91
C ASN A 11 33.18 -1.74 -7.56
N ARG A 12 33.91 -0.65 -7.83
CA ARG A 12 33.37 0.52 -8.53
C ARG A 12 32.96 0.19 -9.97
N ILE A 13 33.76 -0.61 -10.67
CA ILE A 13 33.41 -1.10 -12.01
C ILE A 13 32.17 -1.98 -11.95
N VAL A 14 32.14 -2.96 -11.04
CA VAL A 14 30.99 -3.86 -10.87
C VAL A 14 29.71 -3.07 -10.62
N LEU A 15 29.72 -2.11 -9.69
CA LEU A 15 28.55 -1.28 -9.39
C LEU A 15 28.15 -0.37 -10.55
N SER A 16 29.11 0.14 -11.34
CA SER A 16 28.82 0.96 -12.51
C SER A 16 28.15 0.16 -13.62
N VAL A 17 28.66 -1.05 -13.90
CA VAL A 17 28.04 -1.99 -14.85
C VAL A 17 26.66 -2.40 -14.38
N ALA A 18 26.51 -2.74 -13.10
CA ALA A 18 25.21 -3.09 -12.51
C ALA A 18 24.22 -1.92 -12.61
N ARG A 19 24.66 -0.68 -12.36
CA ARG A 19 23.81 0.52 -12.49
C ARG A 19 23.32 0.68 -13.92
N LEU A 20 24.22 0.59 -14.90
CA LEU A 20 23.86 0.70 -16.31
C LEU A 20 22.87 -0.39 -16.71
N TRP A 21 23.13 -1.64 -16.32
CA TRP A 21 22.27 -2.78 -16.61
C TRP A 21 20.88 -2.64 -15.98
N LEU A 22 20.79 -2.31 -14.69
CA LEU A 22 19.51 -2.10 -14.00
C LEU A 22 18.71 -0.94 -14.61
N THR A 23 19.40 0.15 -14.98
CA THR A 23 18.79 1.30 -15.64
C THR A 23 18.21 0.92 -17.01
N ALA A 24 19.01 0.22 -17.82
CA ALA A 24 18.59 -0.25 -19.14
C ALA A 24 17.45 -1.30 -19.06
N ARG A 25 17.42 -2.12 -18.01
CA ARG A 25 16.39 -3.15 -17.81
C ARG A 25 15.05 -2.57 -17.34
N HIS A 26 15.07 -1.43 -16.66
CA HIS A 26 13.90 -0.79 -16.04
C HIS A 26 13.76 0.71 -16.40
N PRO A 27 13.79 1.09 -17.69
CA PRO A 27 13.87 2.48 -18.11
C PRO A 27 12.65 3.30 -17.68
N VAL A 28 11.44 2.70 -17.72
CA VAL A 28 10.19 3.37 -17.32
C VAL A 28 10.18 3.71 -15.83
N LEU A 29 10.64 2.80 -14.96
CA LEU A 29 10.67 3.03 -13.52
C LEU A 29 11.73 4.06 -13.14
N VAL A 30 12.89 4.02 -13.79
CA VAL A 30 13.96 5.00 -13.58
C VAL A 30 13.55 6.39 -14.09
N ALA A 31 12.96 6.49 -15.27
CA ALA A 31 12.48 7.76 -15.81
C ALA A 31 11.41 8.38 -14.91
N ARG A 32 10.42 7.60 -14.46
CA ARG A 32 9.40 8.09 -13.53
C ARG A 32 10.02 8.57 -12.21
N PHE A 33 10.93 7.80 -11.64
CA PHE A 33 11.67 8.20 -10.44
C PHE A 33 12.36 9.55 -10.64
N ALA A 34 13.06 9.74 -11.76
CA ALA A 34 13.80 10.95 -12.05
C ALA A 34 12.89 12.17 -12.23
N VAL A 35 11.73 11.98 -12.88
CA VAL A 35 10.71 13.03 -13.03
C VAL A 35 10.08 13.41 -11.68
N GLU A 36 9.73 12.43 -10.84
CA GLU A 36 9.07 12.67 -9.55
C GLU A 36 10.01 13.28 -8.49
N LEU A 37 11.30 12.92 -8.51
CA LEU A 37 12.26 13.28 -7.46
C LEU A 37 13.34 14.26 -7.90
N GLY A 38 13.44 14.56 -9.21
CA GLY A 38 14.38 15.55 -9.76
C GLY A 38 15.83 15.09 -9.88
N TYR A 39 16.13 13.80 -9.75
CA TYR A 39 17.48 13.25 -9.95
C TYR A 39 17.47 11.80 -10.45
N LEU A 40 18.55 11.40 -11.11
CA LEU A 40 18.72 10.02 -11.58
C LEU A 40 19.09 9.09 -10.41
N PRO A 41 18.34 7.99 -10.19
CA PRO A 41 18.63 7.06 -9.12
C PRO A 41 19.95 6.30 -9.35
N ASN A 42 20.54 5.82 -8.27
CA ASN A 42 21.55 4.77 -8.30
C ASN A 42 20.98 3.46 -7.70
N PRO A 43 20.29 2.63 -8.48
CA PRO A 43 19.74 1.38 -7.96
C PRO A 43 20.79 0.32 -7.64
N ALA A 44 22.04 0.43 -8.14
CA ALA A 44 23.08 -0.57 -7.83
C ALA A 44 23.71 -0.36 -6.45
N ALA A 45 23.72 0.89 -5.97
CA ALA A 45 24.20 1.25 -4.64
C ALA A 45 23.28 2.35 -4.07
N PRO A 46 22.04 1.99 -3.67
CA PRO A 46 21.06 2.96 -3.18
C PRO A 46 21.52 3.53 -1.83
N VAL A 47 21.47 4.84 -1.69
CA VAL A 47 21.82 5.54 -0.43
C VAL A 47 20.58 6.19 0.18
N ARG A 48 19.70 6.74 -0.67
CA ARG A 48 18.50 7.45 -0.21
C ARG A 48 17.33 6.50 -0.04
N TYR A 49 16.41 6.87 0.85
CA TYR A 49 15.16 6.12 1.10
C TYR A 49 14.41 5.77 -0.20
N ASN A 50 14.21 6.73 -1.09
CA ASN A 50 13.50 6.48 -2.34
C ASN A 50 14.26 5.54 -3.28
N GLU A 51 15.60 5.60 -3.32
CA GLU A 51 16.41 4.68 -4.11
C GLU A 51 16.30 3.25 -3.58
N LEU A 52 16.22 3.08 -2.25
CA LEU A 52 15.95 1.80 -1.61
C LEU A 52 14.55 1.26 -1.98
N LEU A 53 13.54 2.13 -2.07
CA LEU A 53 12.21 1.73 -2.55
C LEU A 53 12.25 1.29 -4.02
N LEU A 54 12.97 2.01 -4.87
CA LEU A 54 13.16 1.60 -6.27
C LEU A 54 13.91 0.27 -6.36
N TRP A 55 14.96 0.09 -5.55
CA TRP A 55 15.71 -1.17 -5.47
C TRP A 55 14.78 -2.33 -5.07
N ARG A 56 13.88 -2.13 -4.11
CA ARG A 56 12.86 -3.12 -3.73
C ARG A 56 11.88 -3.45 -4.86
N LYS A 57 11.59 -2.48 -5.74
CA LYS A 57 10.71 -2.70 -6.90
C LYS A 57 11.37 -3.53 -7.99
N ILE A 58 12.69 -3.39 -8.19
CA ILE A 58 13.37 -3.99 -9.34
C ILE A 58 14.22 -5.21 -8.99
N VAL A 59 14.96 -5.17 -7.87
CA VAL A 59 15.92 -6.21 -7.45
C VAL A 59 15.35 -7.11 -6.36
N ASP A 60 14.85 -6.53 -5.26
CA ASP A 60 14.45 -7.32 -4.10
C ASP A 60 13.21 -8.16 -4.41
N ARG A 61 13.32 -9.48 -4.25
CA ARG A 61 12.23 -10.45 -4.43
C ARG A 61 11.90 -11.20 -3.16
N ASN A 62 12.18 -10.59 -2.00
CA ASN A 62 11.81 -11.18 -0.71
C ASN A 62 10.28 -11.45 -0.66
N PRO A 63 9.85 -12.73 -0.55
CA PRO A 63 8.43 -13.10 -0.58
C PRO A 63 7.65 -12.49 0.59
N LEU A 64 8.31 -12.10 1.67
CA LEU A 64 7.68 -11.44 2.82
C LEU A 64 6.96 -10.14 2.42
N PHE A 65 7.40 -9.45 1.36
CA PHE A 65 6.71 -8.25 0.91
C PHE A 65 5.31 -8.52 0.37
N VAL A 66 5.04 -9.72 -0.16
CA VAL A 66 3.68 -10.10 -0.55
C VAL A 66 2.79 -10.12 0.69
N THR A 67 3.24 -10.81 1.74
CA THR A 67 2.53 -10.92 3.03
C THR A 67 2.32 -9.56 3.67
N LEU A 68 3.35 -8.72 3.75
CA LEU A 68 3.27 -7.42 4.42
C LEU A 68 2.45 -6.38 3.64
N THR A 69 2.30 -6.57 2.33
CA THR A 69 1.55 -5.66 1.46
C THR A 69 0.07 -6.03 1.41
N ASP A 70 -0.28 -7.32 1.56
CA ASP A 70 -1.65 -7.76 1.75
C ASP A 70 -2.12 -7.35 3.15
N LYS A 71 -3.05 -6.39 3.25
CA LYS A 71 -3.53 -5.92 4.57
C LYS A 71 -4.11 -7.04 5.42
N LEU A 72 -4.73 -8.07 4.84
CA LEU A 72 -5.29 -9.18 5.62
C LEU A 72 -4.19 -10.11 6.11
N ALA A 73 -3.26 -10.50 5.22
CA ALA A 73 -2.14 -11.37 5.60
C ALA A 73 -1.18 -10.66 6.58
N ALA A 74 -0.94 -9.37 6.40
CA ALA A 74 -0.15 -8.55 7.30
C ALA A 74 -0.76 -8.50 8.71
N LYS A 75 -2.10 -8.45 8.84
CA LYS A 75 -2.76 -8.52 10.15
C LYS A 75 -2.47 -9.85 10.87
N VAL A 76 -2.50 -10.97 10.14
CA VAL A 76 -2.15 -12.29 10.70
C VAL A 76 -0.69 -12.32 11.09
N TYR A 77 0.21 -11.93 10.18
CA TYR A 77 1.65 -11.93 10.40
C TYR A 77 2.06 -11.07 11.61
N ILE A 78 1.50 -9.86 11.76
CA ILE A 78 1.82 -8.96 12.87
C ILE A 78 1.28 -9.51 14.20
N ARG A 79 0.09 -10.13 14.20
CA ARG A 79 -0.47 -10.75 15.41
C ARG A 79 0.42 -11.87 15.93
N ASP A 80 0.96 -12.67 15.02
CA ASP A 80 1.83 -13.80 15.38
C ASP A 80 3.22 -13.30 15.82
N ALA A 81 3.78 -12.31 15.12
CA ALA A 81 5.11 -11.76 15.43
C ALA A 81 5.12 -10.86 16.67
N CYS A 82 4.03 -10.12 16.93
CA CYS A 82 3.93 -9.07 17.94
C CYS A 82 2.55 -9.08 18.63
N PRO A 83 2.23 -10.08 19.47
CA PRO A 83 0.89 -10.27 20.04
C PRO A 83 0.41 -9.10 20.93
N GLY A 84 1.32 -8.27 21.43
CA GLY A 84 0.99 -7.10 22.26
C GLY A 84 0.59 -5.85 21.50
N ILE A 85 0.63 -5.85 20.15
CA ILE A 85 0.24 -4.68 19.36
C ILE A 85 -1.28 -4.65 19.21
N ALA A 86 -1.90 -3.58 19.69
CA ALA A 86 -3.32 -3.33 19.45
C ALA A 86 -3.56 -3.15 17.95
N MET A 87 -4.47 -3.95 17.39
CA MET A 87 -4.81 -3.92 15.98
C MET A 87 -6.32 -3.75 15.80
N PRO A 88 -6.77 -2.92 14.84
CA PRO A 88 -8.19 -2.81 14.54
C PRO A 88 -8.78 -4.16 14.16
N GLU A 89 -9.90 -4.50 14.77
CA GLU A 89 -10.63 -5.74 14.48
C GLU A 89 -11.08 -5.77 13.02
N THR A 90 -11.04 -6.97 12.41
CA THR A 90 -11.67 -7.22 11.12
C THR A 90 -13.04 -7.84 11.40
N LEU A 91 -14.10 -7.07 11.23
CA LEU A 91 -15.49 -7.47 11.48
C LEU A 91 -16.01 -8.42 10.40
N TRP A 92 -15.51 -8.27 9.17
CA TRP A 92 -15.87 -9.13 8.04
C TRP A 92 -14.79 -9.09 6.97
N CYS A 93 -14.59 -10.19 6.25
CA CYS A 93 -13.83 -10.22 5.01
C CYS A 93 -14.48 -11.18 3.99
N GLY A 94 -14.30 -10.89 2.71
CA GLY A 94 -14.87 -11.70 1.64
C GLY A 94 -14.35 -11.34 0.26
N ARG A 95 -14.58 -12.26 -0.69
CA ARG A 95 -14.20 -12.08 -2.10
C ARG A 95 -15.26 -11.32 -2.91
N ASP A 96 -16.51 -11.32 -2.46
CA ASP A 96 -17.59 -10.59 -3.12
C ASP A 96 -18.09 -9.47 -2.21
N ALA A 97 -17.98 -8.24 -2.67
CA ALA A 97 -18.46 -7.06 -1.94
C ALA A 97 -19.99 -7.08 -1.76
N ALA A 98 -20.75 -7.77 -2.62
CA ALA A 98 -22.20 -7.91 -2.47
C ALA A 98 -22.58 -8.72 -1.21
N ASN A 99 -21.66 -9.52 -0.68
CA ASN A 99 -21.86 -10.32 0.53
C ASN A 99 -21.54 -9.56 1.83
N ILE A 100 -21.21 -8.26 1.77
CA ILE A 100 -21.05 -7.45 2.96
C ILE A 100 -22.40 -7.39 3.71
N PRO A 101 -22.46 -7.84 4.98
CA PRO A 101 -23.66 -7.76 5.80
C PRO A 101 -24.14 -6.31 5.93
N PRO A 102 -25.41 -6.00 5.59
CA PRO A 102 -25.93 -4.62 5.66
C PRO A 102 -25.80 -4.02 7.07
N GLY A 103 -26.00 -4.83 8.11
CA GLY A 103 -25.88 -4.40 9.50
C GLY A 103 -24.49 -3.90 9.91
N LEU A 104 -23.43 -4.29 9.19
CA LEU A 104 -22.07 -3.80 9.46
C LEU A 104 -21.81 -2.40 8.89
N LEU A 105 -22.65 -1.92 7.97
CA LEU A 105 -22.50 -0.59 7.35
C LEU A 105 -23.30 0.50 8.09
N THR A 106 -23.59 0.29 9.37
CA THR A 106 -24.47 1.15 10.17
C THR A 106 -23.75 2.30 10.89
N GLY A 107 -22.41 2.30 10.93
CA GLY A 107 -21.59 3.42 11.39
C GLY A 107 -20.30 2.97 12.08
N GLY A 108 -19.27 3.83 12.08
CA GLY A 108 -18.02 3.58 12.82
C GLY A 108 -17.13 2.49 12.24
N VAL A 109 -17.26 2.22 10.93
CA VAL A 109 -16.46 1.18 10.24
C VAL A 109 -15.74 1.74 9.03
N VAL A 110 -14.76 0.99 8.56
CA VAL A 110 -14.05 1.27 7.31
C VAL A 110 -14.06 0.06 6.40
N VAL A 111 -14.51 0.25 5.17
CA VAL A 111 -14.46 -0.76 4.11
C VAL A 111 -13.15 -0.57 3.35
N LYS A 112 -12.35 -1.63 3.20
CA LYS A 112 -11.04 -1.56 2.55
C LYS A 112 -10.83 -2.72 1.60
N ALA A 113 -10.08 -2.50 0.52
CA ALA A 113 -9.46 -3.60 -0.23
C ALA A 113 -8.13 -4.01 0.40
N ASN A 114 -7.82 -5.30 0.38
CA ASN A 114 -6.55 -5.81 0.92
C ASN A 114 -5.33 -5.44 0.06
N HIS A 115 -5.49 -5.37 -1.26
CA HIS A 115 -4.43 -5.44 -2.28
C HIS A 115 -4.11 -4.10 -3.00
N GLY A 116 -4.11 -2.97 -2.29
CA GLY A 116 -3.72 -1.68 -2.87
C GLY A 116 -3.62 -0.53 -1.88
N CYS A 117 -3.31 0.68 -2.34
CA CYS A 117 -3.36 1.90 -1.52
C CYS A 117 -4.58 2.75 -1.87
N ALA A 118 -5.06 3.56 -0.91
CA ALA A 118 -6.20 4.47 -1.07
C ALA A 118 -7.51 3.79 -1.53
N MET A 119 -7.61 2.47 -1.35
CA MET A 119 -8.82 1.67 -1.56
C MET A 119 -9.55 1.51 -0.22
N ASN A 120 -10.11 2.60 0.29
CA ASN A 120 -10.89 2.62 1.52
C ASN A 120 -12.08 3.58 1.43
N ILE A 121 -13.16 3.25 2.14
CA ILE A 121 -14.33 4.11 2.35
C ILE A 121 -14.64 4.10 3.85
N PHE A 122 -14.69 5.27 4.47
CA PHE A 122 -15.10 5.45 5.85
C PHE A 122 -16.62 5.58 5.92
N ILE A 123 -17.23 4.82 6.82
CA ILE A 123 -18.68 4.78 7.02
C ILE A 123 -19.00 5.47 8.34
N SER A 124 -19.58 6.67 8.26
CA SER A 124 -20.09 7.42 9.42
C SER A 124 -21.57 7.11 9.68
N GLU A 125 -22.08 7.60 10.81
CA GLU A 125 -23.51 7.57 11.13
C GLU A 125 -24.33 8.24 10.01
N GLY A 126 -25.51 7.69 9.70
CA GLY A 126 -26.37 8.11 8.59
C GLY A 126 -26.46 7.09 7.44
N GLY A 127 -25.57 6.08 7.42
CA GLY A 127 -25.61 4.96 6.48
C GLY A 127 -25.21 5.35 5.04
N PRO A 128 -24.16 4.75 4.46
CA PRO A 128 -23.79 5.01 3.07
C PRO A 128 -24.83 4.42 2.12
N ASP A 129 -24.86 4.91 0.87
CA ASP A 129 -25.46 4.14 -0.22
C ASP A 129 -24.67 2.82 -0.35
N ARG A 130 -25.28 1.72 0.15
CA ARG A 130 -24.70 0.38 0.06
C ARG A 130 -24.36 0.01 -1.38
N ALA A 131 -25.20 0.38 -2.34
CA ALA A 131 -24.94 0.08 -3.74
C ALA A 131 -23.68 0.80 -4.23
N ALA A 132 -23.46 2.06 -3.81
CA ALA A 132 -22.22 2.78 -4.10
C ALA A 132 -20.99 2.11 -3.47
N VAL A 133 -21.07 1.67 -2.21
CA VAL A 133 -19.98 0.96 -1.51
C VAL A 133 -19.63 -0.33 -2.24
N VAL A 134 -20.62 -1.17 -2.54
CA VAL A 134 -20.45 -2.45 -3.26
C VAL A 134 -19.85 -2.21 -4.65
N ARG A 135 -20.36 -1.22 -5.38
CA ARG A 135 -19.85 -0.85 -6.71
C ARG A 135 -18.39 -0.42 -6.64
N LYS A 136 -18.03 0.47 -5.71
CA LYS A 136 -16.65 0.97 -5.55
C LYS A 136 -15.70 -0.16 -5.13
N ALA A 137 -16.12 -1.00 -4.18
CA ALA A 137 -15.35 -2.16 -3.74
C ALA A 137 -15.13 -3.17 -4.88
N GLY A 138 -16.16 -3.42 -5.69
CA GLY A 138 -16.04 -4.23 -6.91
C GLY A 138 -15.08 -3.63 -7.94
N CYS A 139 -15.04 -2.30 -8.07
CA CYS A 139 -14.03 -1.63 -8.91
C CYS A 139 -12.61 -1.89 -8.41
N TRP A 140 -12.36 -1.76 -7.11
CA TRP A 140 -11.04 -2.07 -6.54
C TRP A 140 -10.61 -3.51 -6.80
N GLN A 141 -11.52 -4.47 -6.61
CA GLN A 141 -11.20 -5.89 -6.82
C GLN A 141 -10.78 -6.24 -8.26
N ARG A 142 -11.20 -5.43 -9.25
CA ARG A 142 -10.79 -5.59 -10.65
C ARG A 142 -9.46 -4.91 -10.97
N GLU A 143 -8.96 -4.05 -10.09
CA GLU A 143 -7.75 -3.27 -10.33
C GLU A 143 -6.48 -4.10 -10.13
N ARG A 144 -5.59 -4.10 -11.14
CA ARG A 144 -4.27 -4.73 -11.04
C ARG A 144 -3.26 -3.77 -10.42
N TYR A 145 -3.47 -3.38 -9.16
CA TYR A 145 -2.76 -2.28 -8.48
C TYR A 145 -1.23 -2.31 -8.67
N GLY A 146 -0.60 -3.48 -8.47
CA GLY A 146 0.86 -3.67 -8.60
C GLY A 146 1.46 -3.43 -9.98
N ARG A 147 0.65 -3.26 -11.04
CA ARG A 147 1.15 -2.94 -12.39
C ARG A 147 1.50 -1.47 -12.54
N ARG A 148 0.67 -0.58 -11.99
CA ARG A 148 0.76 0.88 -12.24
C ARG A 148 2.11 1.47 -11.87
N HIS A 149 2.65 1.09 -10.72
CA HIS A 149 3.92 1.62 -10.18
C HIS A 149 5.04 0.58 -10.07
N GLY A 150 4.91 -0.55 -10.77
CA GLY A 150 5.92 -1.63 -10.75
C GLY A 150 6.05 -2.34 -9.40
N GLU A 151 5.02 -2.29 -8.57
CA GLU A 151 5.03 -2.87 -7.22
C GLU A 151 4.66 -4.34 -7.30
N TRP A 152 5.68 -5.16 -7.59
CA TRP A 152 5.52 -6.58 -7.88
C TRP A 152 4.85 -7.36 -6.75
N ALA A 153 5.06 -6.95 -5.49
CA ALA A 153 4.52 -7.62 -4.31
C ALA A 153 2.98 -7.64 -4.25
N TYR A 154 2.31 -6.68 -4.90
CA TYR A 154 0.85 -6.68 -5.00
C TYR A 154 0.31 -7.71 -6.02
N ARG A 155 1.12 -8.14 -6.99
CA ARG A 155 0.64 -8.94 -8.13
C ARG A 155 0.09 -10.32 -7.77
N PRO A 156 0.69 -11.09 -6.84
CA PRO A 156 0.17 -12.41 -6.47
C PRO A 156 -0.97 -12.35 -5.43
N ILE A 157 -1.31 -11.17 -4.90
CA ILE A 157 -2.34 -11.04 -3.87
C ILE A 157 -3.71 -11.28 -4.49
N VAL A 158 -4.49 -12.18 -3.91
CA VAL A 158 -5.88 -12.41 -4.30
C VAL A 158 -6.74 -11.25 -3.79
N PRO A 159 -7.44 -10.52 -4.68
CA PRO A 159 -8.31 -9.42 -4.27
C PRO A 159 -9.42 -9.86 -3.30
N ALA A 160 -9.48 -9.18 -2.16
CA ALA A 160 -10.54 -9.31 -1.18
C ALA A 160 -10.92 -7.93 -0.62
N VAL A 161 -12.12 -7.86 -0.06
CA VAL A 161 -12.62 -6.69 0.66
C VAL A 161 -12.84 -7.09 2.10
N PHE A 162 -12.58 -6.16 3.01
CA PHE A 162 -12.84 -6.36 4.42
C PHE A 162 -13.43 -5.11 5.05
N VAL A 163 -14.23 -5.33 6.08
CA VAL A 163 -14.75 -4.30 6.97
C VAL A 163 -13.98 -4.41 8.28
N GLY A 164 -13.37 -3.31 8.70
CA GLY A 164 -12.75 -3.21 10.02
C GLY A 164 -13.40 -2.11 10.85
N GLY A 165 -13.25 -2.21 12.16
CA GLY A 165 -13.60 -1.10 13.04
C GLY A 165 -12.78 0.14 12.70
N ASP A 166 -13.43 1.31 12.70
CA ASP A 166 -12.72 2.57 12.52
C ASP A 166 -12.18 3.09 13.86
N ALA A 167 -10.92 2.76 14.17
CA ALA A 167 -10.20 3.34 15.31
C ALA A 167 -10.11 4.88 15.26
N TYR A 168 -10.32 5.49 14.09
CA TYR A 168 -10.39 6.94 13.95
C TYR A 168 -11.71 7.51 14.50
N THR A 169 -12.82 6.77 14.43
CA THR A 169 -14.12 7.21 14.98
C THR A 169 -14.12 7.19 16.52
N GLU A 170 -13.50 6.19 17.15
CA GLU A 170 -13.26 6.20 18.62
C GLU A 170 -12.43 7.42 19.05
N ARG A 171 -11.38 7.74 18.28
CA ARG A 171 -10.56 8.93 18.56
C ARG A 171 -11.31 10.23 18.27
N ARG A 172 -12.26 10.23 17.32
CA ARG A 172 -13.12 11.39 16.98
C ARG A 172 -14.23 11.63 17.99
N GLN A 173 -14.83 10.59 18.58
CA GLN A 173 -15.74 10.73 19.72
C GLN A 173 -14.98 11.31 20.95
N ASN A 174 -13.72 10.90 21.13
CA ASN A 174 -12.87 11.49 22.17
C ASN A 174 -12.38 12.92 21.81
N CYS A 175 -12.19 13.21 20.52
CA CYS A 175 -11.80 14.53 20.02
C CYS A 175 -12.98 15.52 19.89
N HIS A 176 -14.23 15.06 19.77
CA HIS A 176 -15.40 15.94 19.92
C HIS A 176 -15.52 16.49 21.36
N ARG A 177 -14.87 15.83 22.33
CA ARG A 177 -14.65 16.35 23.68
C ARG A 177 -13.53 17.43 23.73
N HIS A 178 -12.68 17.51 22.71
CA HIS A 178 -11.54 18.43 22.58
C HIS A 178 -11.43 18.97 21.15
N GLN A 179 -12.26 19.98 20.83
CA GLN A 179 -12.39 20.69 19.55
C GLN A 179 -11.14 20.66 18.62
N GLY A 180 -11.19 19.87 17.54
CA GLY A 180 -10.17 19.89 16.48
C GLY A 180 -10.64 19.18 15.21
N SER A 181 -10.75 19.93 14.10
CA SER A 181 -11.17 19.47 12.77
C SER A 181 -10.04 18.75 12.02
N CYS A 182 -10.33 17.66 11.31
CA CYS A 182 -9.39 16.99 10.40
C CYS A 182 -10.01 16.78 9.00
N LEU A 183 -9.33 17.31 7.99
CA LEU A 183 -9.67 17.28 6.55
C LEU A 183 -9.63 15.85 5.97
N GLN A 184 -10.65 15.50 5.17
CA GLN A 184 -10.62 14.35 4.26
C GLN A 184 -9.96 14.74 2.92
N ARG A 185 -9.05 13.91 2.40
CA ARG A 185 -8.51 14.04 1.03
C ARG A 185 -9.00 12.90 0.14
N GLY A 186 -9.72 13.29 -0.91
CA GLY A 186 -9.47 12.89 -2.30
C GLY A 186 -9.87 11.49 -2.76
N ASP A 187 -11.00 11.42 -3.46
CA ASP A 187 -11.42 10.29 -4.28
C ASP A 187 -10.44 9.98 -5.41
N ILE A 188 -10.04 8.70 -5.54
CA ILE A 188 -9.37 8.21 -6.75
C ILE A 188 -10.44 7.78 -7.77
N PRO A 189 -10.52 8.40 -8.96
CA PRO A 189 -11.43 8.00 -10.01
C PRO A 189 -11.02 6.66 -10.64
N CYS A 190 -12.03 5.88 -11.04
CA CYS A 190 -11.87 4.60 -11.70
C CYS A 190 -11.24 4.82 -13.08
N LEU A 191 -9.94 4.57 -13.25
CA LEU A 191 -9.32 4.52 -14.57
C LEU A 191 -9.64 3.16 -15.18
N GLY A 192 -10.60 3.13 -16.11
CA GLY A 192 -10.89 1.97 -16.95
C GLY A 192 -9.70 1.67 -17.84
N GLY A 193 -9.16 0.45 -17.74
CA GLY A 193 -8.15 -0.07 -18.64
C GLY A 193 -8.78 -1.08 -19.60
N GLY A 194 -8.73 -0.76 -20.89
CA GLY A 194 -8.71 -1.76 -21.96
C GLY A 194 -7.36 -2.46 -22.06
#